data_AF-A0A969FLJ6-F1
#
_entry.id   AF-A0A969FLJ6-F1
#
_cell.length_a   1.000
_cell.length_b   1.000
_cell.length_c   1.000
_cell.angle_alpha   90.00
_cell.angle_beta   90.00
_cell.angle_gamma   90.00
#
_symmetry.space_group_name_H-M   'P 1'
#
loop_
_entity.id
_entity.type
_entity.pdbx_description
1 polymer ?
#
loop_
_entity_poly.entity_id
_entity_poly.type
_entity_poly.pdbx_seq_one_letter_code
_entity_poly.pdbx_strand_id
1 'polypeptide(L)'
;MSFFDDSNHGNGNGANGSTAIAERPASQEPQQQPKKKSGLPLQAESQALVVLGVIVGALLLSLLGNLILLLNNRSLAQRRSVYVQQPDGFTEIAKEFDELHRQNATLKRTVATWTQLTFEWDNRIPNSDAVDEGMEFAGTTVPTKAYLASIVMEDGFRREFLRALGEDVVPVDVYTGSRRSLVRFYSISTPRQIAEGRWEVDVVSTRIELVDGVEEREVDFNRTFTLQAIPPVQPALEDEPDAFRREAYALLNNGLLITEIRPLDVNDR
;
A
#
# COMPACT_ATOMS: atom_id res chain seq x y z
N MET A 1 -22.65 9.66 -50.98
CA MET A 1 -23.43 10.57 -50.12
C MET A 1 -22.46 11.66 -49.69
N SER A 2 -22.26 12.79 -50.39
CA SER A 2 -23.19 13.90 -50.63
C SER A 2 -23.70 14.47 -49.30
N PHE A 3 -23.60 15.75 -48.92
CA PHE A 3 -23.58 17.00 -49.67
C PHE A 3 -23.40 18.19 -48.68
N PHE A 4 -22.90 19.33 -49.19
CA PHE A 4 -22.98 20.76 -48.76
C PHE A 4 -22.43 21.15 -47.35
N ASP A 5 -21.49 22.08 -47.16
CA ASP A 5 -21.09 23.39 -47.76
C ASP A 5 -21.74 24.63 -47.12
N ASP A 6 -20.94 25.70 -47.15
CA ASP A 6 -21.20 27.14 -46.98
C ASP A 6 -21.41 27.73 -45.57
N SER A 7 -20.89 28.92 -45.22
CA SER A 7 -20.15 29.95 -45.97
C SER A 7 -19.73 31.11 -45.04
N ASN A 8 -18.89 32.00 -45.61
CA ASN A 8 -18.83 33.47 -45.40
C ASN A 8 -18.01 34.08 -44.25
N HIS A 9 -17.28 35.20 -44.41
CA HIS A 9 -16.85 36.01 -45.57
C HIS A 9 -15.90 37.13 -45.09
N GLY A 10 -15.14 37.72 -46.03
CA GLY A 10 -14.50 39.06 -45.93
C GLY A 10 -12.97 38.98 -45.81
N ASN A 11 -12.14 39.06 -46.86
CA ASN A 11 -12.05 39.90 -48.07
C ASN A 11 -11.68 41.38 -47.79
N GLY A 12 -10.48 41.77 -48.25
CA GLY A 12 -10.06 43.17 -48.43
C GLY A 12 -8.65 43.23 -48.99
N ASN A 13 -8.56 43.47 -50.29
CA ASN A 13 -7.41 43.38 -51.19
C ASN A 13 -6.97 44.81 -51.63
N GLY A 14 -5.77 44.94 -52.21
CA GLY A 14 -5.37 46.07 -53.09
C GLY A 14 -4.24 46.94 -52.51
N ALA A 15 -2.98 46.96 -52.96
CA ALA A 15 -2.33 46.95 -54.29
C ALA A 15 -2.06 48.35 -54.90
N ASN A 16 -0.77 48.57 -55.23
CA ASN A 16 -0.18 49.46 -56.25
C ASN A 16 -0.45 50.98 -56.14
N GLY A 17 0.45 51.91 -56.46
CA GLY A 17 1.72 51.90 -57.16
C GLY A 17 1.87 53.24 -57.92
N SER A 18 3.12 53.69 -58.08
CA SER A 18 3.60 54.56 -59.16
C SER A 18 3.59 56.11 -59.06
N THR A 19 4.77 56.61 -59.46
CA THR A 19 5.09 57.82 -60.27
C THR A 19 5.39 59.17 -59.63
N ALA A 20 6.54 59.68 -60.06
CA ALA A 20 7.24 60.90 -59.69
C ALA A 20 6.71 62.15 -60.41
N ILE A 21 6.82 63.32 -59.77
CA ILE A 21 6.97 64.62 -60.44
C ILE A 21 7.94 65.48 -59.61
N ALA A 22 8.87 66.13 -60.30
CA ALA A 22 9.86 67.05 -59.77
C ALA A 22 9.30 68.48 -59.68
N GLU A 23 9.68 69.24 -58.65
CA GLU A 23 9.76 70.70 -58.69
C GLU A 23 10.61 71.23 -57.50
N ARG A 24 11.69 71.95 -57.83
CA ARG A 24 12.33 72.98 -56.96
C ARG A 24 11.52 74.29 -57.13
N PRO A 25 11.64 75.35 -56.29
CA PRO A 25 12.71 75.68 -55.33
C PRO A 25 12.21 76.30 -54.00
N ALA A 26 13.15 76.60 -53.08
CA ALA A 26 13.25 77.84 -52.30
C ALA A 26 13.84 77.60 -50.90
N SER A 27 14.86 78.39 -50.61
CA SER A 27 15.64 78.46 -49.39
C SER A 27 14.81 78.73 -48.14
N GLN A 28 15.03 77.95 -47.07
CA GLN A 28 14.84 78.38 -45.69
C GLN A 28 15.95 77.79 -44.81
N GLU A 29 16.76 78.67 -44.22
CA GLU A 29 17.65 78.35 -43.11
C GLU A 29 16.85 77.82 -41.92
N PRO A 30 17.41 76.87 -41.16
CA PRO A 30 17.20 76.92 -39.72
C PRO A 30 18.52 76.76 -38.96
N GLN A 31 18.84 77.82 -38.23
CA GLN A 31 19.05 77.81 -36.79
C GLN A 31 20.00 76.74 -36.22
N GLN A 32 21.15 77.25 -35.77
CA GLN A 32 22.09 76.59 -34.87
C GLN A 32 21.36 75.95 -33.67
N GLN A 33 21.40 74.62 -33.58
CA GLN A 33 21.15 73.89 -32.33
C GLN A 33 22.46 73.72 -31.56
N PRO A 34 22.46 73.82 -30.21
CA PRO A 34 23.66 73.81 -29.42
C PRO A 34 24.31 72.42 -29.45
N LYS A 35 25.63 72.38 -29.64
CA LYS A 35 26.46 71.17 -29.46
C LYS A 35 26.23 70.60 -28.05
N LYS A 36 25.43 69.54 -27.97
CA LYS A 36 25.30 68.71 -26.77
C LYS A 36 26.64 68.00 -26.56
N LYS A 37 27.38 68.38 -25.52
CA LYS A 37 28.61 67.70 -25.12
C LYS A 37 28.27 66.24 -24.81
N SER A 38 28.87 65.32 -25.57
CA SER A 38 28.84 63.88 -25.32
C SER A 38 29.59 63.59 -24.02
N GLY A 39 28.87 63.56 -22.90
CA GLY A 39 29.32 62.81 -21.73
C GLY A 39 29.09 61.33 -22.01
N LEU A 40 30.09 60.48 -21.75
CA LEU A 40 29.96 59.03 -21.81
C LEU A 40 28.74 58.57 -20.98
N PRO A 41 27.93 57.61 -21.46
CA PRO A 41 26.73 57.15 -20.76
C PRO A 41 27.11 56.20 -19.60
N LEU A 42 27.65 56.74 -18.51
CA LEU A 42 28.00 55.98 -17.29
C LEU A 42 26.80 55.32 -16.58
N GLN A 43 25.55 55.66 -16.93
CA GLN A 43 24.34 55.12 -16.30
C GLN A 43 23.89 53.75 -16.87
N ALA A 44 24.21 53.43 -18.12
CA ALA A 44 23.87 52.12 -18.70
C ALA A 44 24.87 51.03 -18.28
N GLU A 45 26.15 51.38 -18.13
CA GLU A 45 27.19 50.49 -17.59
C GLU A 45 26.92 50.13 -16.13
N SER A 46 26.43 51.06 -15.31
CA SER A 46 26.13 50.78 -13.90
C SER A 46 24.93 49.84 -13.73
N GLN A 47 23.91 49.94 -14.58
CA GLN A 47 22.78 49.00 -14.58
C GLN A 47 23.19 47.58 -15.02
N ALA A 48 24.03 47.47 -16.04
CA ALA A 48 24.56 46.18 -16.48
C ALA A 48 25.40 45.50 -15.39
N LEU A 49 26.21 46.26 -14.65
CA LEU A 49 27.00 45.76 -13.52
C LEU A 49 26.12 45.26 -12.36
N VAL A 50 25.01 45.95 -12.08
CA VAL A 50 24.05 45.53 -11.04
C VAL A 50 23.36 44.22 -11.44
N VAL A 51 22.89 44.10 -12.69
CA VAL A 51 22.24 42.87 -13.18
C VAL A 51 23.21 41.69 -13.18
N LEU A 52 24.46 41.91 -13.62
CA LEU A 52 25.50 40.88 -13.57
C LEU A 52 25.78 40.45 -12.13
N GLY A 53 25.83 41.40 -11.18
CA GLY A 53 26.01 41.11 -9.76
C GLY A 53 24.88 40.26 -9.17
N VAL A 54 23.62 40.53 -9.54
CA VAL A 54 22.47 39.73 -9.11
C VAL A 54 22.52 38.31 -9.69
N ILE A 55 22.88 38.15 -10.98
CA ILE A 55 23.01 36.83 -11.62
C ILE A 55 24.13 36.03 -10.96
N VAL A 56 25.30 36.64 -10.75
CA VAL A 56 26.43 35.99 -10.07
C VAL A 56 26.05 35.62 -8.64
N GLY A 57 25.36 36.50 -7.91
CA GLY A 57 24.86 36.22 -6.57
C GLY A 57 23.89 35.04 -6.54
N ALA A 58 22.92 35.00 -7.46
CA ALA A 58 21.96 33.90 -7.58
C ALA A 58 22.64 32.57 -7.94
N LEU A 59 23.63 32.59 -8.85
CA LEU A 59 24.41 31.41 -9.21
C LEU A 59 25.24 30.90 -8.03
N LEU A 60 25.88 31.78 -7.26
CA LEU A 60 26.62 31.40 -6.06
C LEU A 60 25.71 30.80 -4.99
N LEU A 61 24.51 31.37 -4.78
CA LEU A 61 23.53 30.84 -3.84
C LEU A 61 23.03 29.45 -4.27
N SER A 62 22.75 29.28 -5.57
CA SER A 62 22.36 28.00 -6.15
C SER A 62 23.46 26.95 -6.04
N LEU A 63 24.72 27.34 -6.29
CA LEU A 63 25.88 26.47 -6.13
C LEU A 63 26.01 26.01 -4.66
N LEU A 64 25.85 26.93 -3.71
CA LEU A 64 25.91 26.62 -2.28
C LEU A 64 24.77 25.67 -1.87
N GLY A 65 23.55 25.91 -2.34
CA GLY A 65 22.40 25.04 -2.10
C GLY A 65 22.61 23.62 -2.65
N ASN A 66 23.12 23.51 -3.88
CA ASN A 66 23.48 22.23 -4.48
C ASN A 66 24.60 21.51 -3.71
N LEU A 67 25.60 22.24 -3.21
CA LEU A 67 26.69 21.67 -2.42
C LEU A 67 26.17 21.10 -1.08
N ILE A 68 25.26 21.80 -0.40
CA ILE A 68 24.60 21.33 0.82
C ILE A 68 23.80 20.05 0.53
N LEU A 69 23.04 20.01 -0.57
CA LEU A 69 22.30 18.81 -0.99
C LEU A 69 23.26 17.65 -1.25
N LEU A 70 24.39 17.89 -1.91
CA LEU A 70 25.37 16.86 -2.24
C LEU A 70 26.04 16.28 -0.99
N LEU A 71 26.34 17.14 0.01
CA LEU A 71 26.87 16.71 1.31
C LEU A 71 25.83 15.89 2.12
N ASN A 72 24.57 16.35 2.17
CA ASN A 72 23.49 15.61 2.83
C ASN A 72 23.21 14.27 2.13
N ASN A 73 23.26 14.24 0.80
CA ASN A 73 23.00 13.03 0.03
C ASN A 73 24.17 12.03 0.14
N ARG A 74 25.41 12.51 0.27
CA ARG A 74 26.57 11.65 0.56
C ARG A 74 26.46 10.97 1.93
N SER A 75 25.92 11.66 2.93
CA SER A 75 25.61 11.09 4.25
C SER A 75 24.54 9.97 4.15
N LEU A 76 23.50 10.18 3.35
CA LEU A 76 22.45 9.17 3.10
C LEU A 76 22.95 7.97 2.29
N ALA A 77 23.80 8.20 1.28
CA ALA A 77 24.41 7.15 0.47
C ALA A 77 25.42 6.28 1.24
N GLN A 78 25.91 6.76 2.39
CA GLN A 78 26.82 6.03 3.27
C GLN A 78 26.11 5.29 4.41
N ARG A 79 24.78 5.18 4.41
CA ARG A 79 24.05 4.34 5.39
C ARG A 79 24.60 2.91 5.33
N ARG A 80 25.22 2.48 6.42
CA ARG A 80 25.78 1.13 6.56
C ARG A 80 24.63 0.14 6.68
N SER A 81 24.77 -1.02 6.04
CA SER A 81 23.84 -2.14 6.23
C SER A 81 23.73 -2.47 7.72
N VAL A 82 22.51 -2.60 8.23
CA VAL A 82 22.27 -3.12 9.57
C VAL A 82 22.35 -4.63 9.49
N TYR A 83 23.15 -5.22 10.35
CA TYR A 83 23.26 -6.67 10.48
C TYR A 83 22.54 -7.10 11.74
N VAL A 84 21.73 -8.15 11.65
CA VAL A 84 21.09 -8.77 12.80
C VAL A 84 21.76 -10.10 13.04
N GLN A 85 22.29 -10.28 14.24
CA GLN A 85 22.81 -11.57 14.68
C GLN A 85 21.67 -12.38 15.29
N GLN A 86 21.46 -13.57 14.77
CA GLN A 86 20.50 -14.54 15.29
C GLN A 86 21.08 -15.25 16.53
N PRO A 87 20.23 -15.87 17.38
CA PRO A 87 20.70 -16.59 18.57
C PRO A 87 21.69 -17.73 18.29
N ASP A 88 21.68 -18.27 17.08
CA ASP A 88 22.59 -19.32 16.61
C ASP A 88 23.96 -18.78 16.14
N GLY A 89 24.17 -17.46 16.22
CA GLY A 89 25.39 -16.77 15.83
C GLY A 89 25.47 -16.40 14.35
N PHE A 90 24.52 -16.83 13.51
CA PHE A 90 24.47 -16.41 12.11
C PHE A 90 24.10 -14.93 12.01
N THR A 91 24.68 -14.27 11.02
CA THR A 91 24.46 -12.84 10.78
C THR A 91 23.78 -12.66 9.43
N GLU A 92 22.64 -11.97 9.44
CA GLU A 92 21.92 -11.63 8.23
C GLU A 92 21.87 -10.11 8.01
N ILE A 93 21.86 -9.71 6.75
CA ILE A 93 21.65 -8.30 6.39
C ILE A 93 20.17 -7.99 6.56
N ALA A 94 19.85 -7.12 7.50
CA ALA A 94 18.49 -6.65 7.70
C ALA A 94 18.11 -5.66 6.60
N LYS A 95 16.92 -5.87 6.04
CA LYS A 95 16.22 -4.82 5.29
C LYS A 95 15.45 -3.97 6.30
N GLU A 96 15.79 -2.70 6.34
CA GLU A 96 15.09 -1.73 7.18
C GLU A 96 13.69 -1.52 6.63
N PHE A 97 12.69 -1.73 7.49
CA PHE A 97 11.30 -1.41 7.23
C PHE A 97 10.74 -0.67 8.43
N ASP A 98 9.63 0.04 8.21
CA ASP A 98 8.85 0.60 9.30
C ASP A 98 8.25 -0.52 10.19
N GLU A 99 8.02 -0.23 11.47
CA GLU A 99 7.50 -1.18 12.47
C GLU A 99 6.17 -1.81 12.03
N LEU A 100 5.34 -1.01 11.36
CA LEU A 100 4.04 -1.45 10.88
C LEU A 100 4.16 -2.29 9.61
N HIS A 101 5.27 -2.24 8.87
CA HIS A 101 5.39 -2.95 7.59
C HIS A 101 5.25 -4.46 7.74
N ARG A 102 4.51 -5.09 6.83
CA ARG A 102 4.41 -6.55 6.71
C ARG A 102 4.61 -6.98 5.26
N GLN A 103 5.36 -8.06 5.09
CA GLN A 103 5.59 -8.63 3.77
C GLN A 103 4.33 -9.30 3.23
N ASN A 104 4.12 -9.23 1.91
CA ASN A 104 2.98 -9.85 1.24
C ASN A 104 2.86 -11.35 1.56
N ALA A 105 3.99 -12.06 1.66
CA ALA A 105 4.00 -13.48 1.99
C ALA A 105 3.45 -13.75 3.41
N THR A 106 3.80 -12.91 4.38
CA THR A 106 3.30 -13.02 5.76
C THR A 106 1.80 -12.79 5.80
N LEU A 107 1.29 -11.72 5.18
CA LEU A 107 -0.13 -11.40 5.11
C LEU A 107 -0.96 -12.55 4.49
N LYS A 108 -0.50 -13.08 3.35
CA LYS A 108 -1.15 -14.22 2.68
C LYS A 108 -1.15 -15.48 3.56
N ARG A 109 -0.01 -15.78 4.20
CA ARG A 109 0.11 -16.95 5.07
C ARG A 109 -0.81 -16.83 6.28
N THR A 110 -0.87 -15.68 6.94
CA THR A 110 -1.76 -15.44 8.08
C THR A 110 -3.21 -15.74 7.72
N VAL A 111 -3.70 -15.21 6.59
CA VAL A 111 -5.08 -15.44 6.14
C VAL A 111 -5.33 -16.90 5.77
N ALA A 112 -4.39 -17.54 5.06
CA ALA A 112 -4.50 -18.96 4.72
C ALA A 112 -4.56 -19.84 5.97
N THR A 113 -3.59 -19.68 6.88
CA THR A 113 -3.51 -20.42 8.15
C THR A 113 -4.76 -20.21 9.00
N TRP A 114 -5.23 -18.97 9.12
CA TRP A 114 -6.48 -18.69 9.84
C TRP A 114 -7.66 -19.42 9.20
N THR A 115 -7.83 -19.31 7.88
CA THR A 115 -8.95 -19.94 7.17
C THR A 115 -8.94 -21.46 7.33
N GLN A 116 -7.76 -22.08 7.27
CA GLN A 116 -7.63 -23.52 7.47
C GLN A 116 -7.95 -23.93 8.91
N LEU A 117 -7.33 -23.30 9.91
CA LEU A 117 -7.60 -23.62 11.31
C LEU A 117 -9.08 -23.40 11.69
N THR A 118 -9.73 -22.43 11.06
CA THR A 118 -11.13 -22.10 11.32
C THR A 118 -12.11 -23.04 10.61
N PHE A 119 -11.82 -23.50 9.39
CA PHE A 119 -12.78 -24.20 8.53
C PHE A 119 -12.38 -25.61 8.08
N GLU A 120 -11.18 -26.09 8.43
CA GLU A 120 -10.78 -27.50 8.30
C GLU A 120 -11.03 -28.22 9.62
N TRP A 121 -12.20 -28.82 9.73
CA TRP A 121 -12.66 -29.50 10.92
C TRP A 121 -12.39 -30.99 10.85
N ASP A 122 -11.97 -31.52 11.98
CA ASP A 122 -11.95 -32.92 12.29
C ASP A 122 -12.16 -33.07 13.80
N ASN A 123 -12.24 -34.31 14.28
CA ASN A 123 -12.36 -34.59 15.70
C ASN A 123 -10.99 -34.73 16.39
N ARG A 124 -9.95 -34.01 15.94
CA ARG A 124 -8.59 -34.15 16.48
C ARG A 124 -8.03 -32.81 16.96
N ILE A 125 -7.45 -32.85 18.15
CA ILE A 125 -6.71 -31.71 18.70
C ILE A 125 -5.47 -31.47 17.80
N PRO A 126 -5.11 -30.21 17.50
CA PRO A 126 -3.88 -29.88 16.78
C PRO A 126 -2.66 -30.62 17.34
N ASN A 127 -1.85 -31.20 16.44
CA ASN A 127 -0.60 -31.87 16.79
C ASN A 127 -0.78 -33.03 17.81
N SER A 128 -1.96 -33.63 17.87
CA SER A 128 -2.30 -34.70 18.80
C SER A 128 -3.25 -35.72 18.15
N ASP A 129 -3.21 -36.96 18.64
CA ASP A 129 -4.19 -38.00 18.29
C ASP A 129 -5.39 -38.02 19.25
N ALA A 130 -5.43 -37.11 20.22
CA ALA A 130 -6.54 -36.96 21.14
C ALA A 130 -7.80 -36.44 20.43
N VAL A 131 -8.96 -36.91 20.89
CA VAL A 131 -10.27 -36.47 20.40
C VAL A 131 -10.49 -35.00 20.78
N ASP A 132 -10.90 -34.19 19.81
CA ASP A 132 -11.31 -32.79 20.04
C ASP A 132 -12.77 -32.76 20.48
N GLU A 133 -13.01 -32.57 21.77
CA GLU A 133 -14.35 -32.33 22.33
C GLU A 133 -14.84 -30.89 22.08
N GLY A 134 -13.98 -30.05 21.50
CA GLY A 134 -14.22 -28.63 21.30
C GLY A 134 -13.96 -27.80 22.55
N MET A 135 -14.05 -26.49 22.37
CA MET A 135 -13.93 -25.48 23.41
C MET A 135 -15.29 -24.84 23.63
N GLU A 136 -15.80 -24.91 24.85
CA GLU A 136 -17.00 -24.16 25.22
C GLU A 136 -16.72 -22.66 25.25
N PHE A 137 -17.55 -21.89 24.56
CA PHE A 137 -17.49 -20.44 24.51
C PHE A 137 -18.89 -19.85 24.44
N ALA A 138 -19.26 -19.03 25.43
CA ALA A 138 -20.53 -18.30 25.45
C ALA A 138 -21.79 -19.17 25.22
N GLY A 139 -21.77 -20.43 25.66
CA GLY A 139 -22.90 -21.35 25.53
C GLY A 139 -22.96 -22.13 24.21
N THR A 140 -21.94 -21.98 23.35
CA THR A 140 -21.73 -22.82 22.17
C THR A 140 -20.38 -23.54 22.24
N THR A 141 -20.17 -24.54 21.39
CA THR A 141 -18.91 -25.27 21.29
C THR A 141 -18.29 -24.99 19.93
N VAL A 142 -16.98 -24.73 19.91
CA VAL A 142 -16.21 -24.54 18.68
C VAL A 142 -15.03 -25.51 18.64
N PRO A 143 -14.56 -25.95 17.47
CA PRO A 143 -13.36 -26.79 17.37
C PRO A 143 -12.16 -26.08 18.02
N THR A 144 -11.28 -26.84 18.68
CA THR A 144 -10.11 -26.27 19.38
C THR A 144 -9.21 -25.50 18.40
N LYS A 145 -9.06 -25.99 17.16
CA LYS A 145 -8.38 -25.30 16.05
C LYS A 145 -8.97 -23.93 15.75
N ALA A 146 -10.29 -23.85 15.65
CA ALA A 146 -10.97 -22.61 15.35
C ALA A 146 -10.90 -21.62 16.52
N TYR A 147 -10.97 -22.11 17.76
CA TYR A 147 -10.74 -21.31 18.95
C TYR A 147 -9.33 -20.72 18.97
N LEU A 148 -8.30 -21.51 18.65
CA LEU A 148 -6.92 -21.03 18.51
C LEU A 148 -6.78 -19.98 17.41
N ALA A 149 -7.34 -20.23 16.22
CA ALA A 149 -7.34 -19.28 15.11
C ALA A 149 -7.96 -17.94 15.51
N SER A 150 -9.01 -17.95 16.34
CA SER A 150 -9.70 -16.74 16.78
C SER A 150 -8.81 -15.78 17.57
N ILE A 151 -7.66 -16.22 18.11
CA ILE A 151 -6.74 -15.39 18.89
C ILE A 151 -6.13 -14.27 18.03
N VAL A 152 -6.01 -14.47 16.71
CA VAL A 152 -5.52 -13.42 15.79
C VAL A 152 -6.61 -12.42 15.40
N MET A 153 -7.80 -12.50 15.98
CA MET A 153 -8.91 -11.58 15.69
C MET A 153 -9.00 -10.50 16.77
N GLU A 154 -9.45 -9.31 16.39
CA GLU A 154 -9.75 -8.25 17.36
C GLU A 154 -10.83 -8.70 18.36
N ASP A 155 -10.67 -8.39 19.66
CA ASP A 155 -11.48 -8.96 20.74
C ASP A 155 -13.00 -8.82 20.55
N GLY A 156 -13.49 -7.65 20.16
CA GLY A 156 -14.91 -7.43 19.91
C GLY A 156 -15.47 -8.29 18.76
N PHE A 157 -14.72 -8.35 17.67
CA PHE A 157 -15.06 -9.15 16.49
C PHE A 157 -14.95 -10.66 16.77
N ARG A 158 -13.92 -11.07 17.51
CA ARG A 158 -13.66 -12.46 17.92
C ARG A 158 -14.85 -13.08 18.63
N ARG A 159 -15.45 -12.38 19.60
CA ARG A 159 -16.57 -12.91 20.39
C ARG A 159 -17.79 -13.22 19.53
N GLU A 160 -18.17 -12.27 18.67
CA GLU A 160 -19.31 -12.43 17.77
C GLU A 160 -19.03 -13.50 16.71
N PHE A 161 -17.81 -13.56 16.20
CA PHE A 161 -17.38 -14.59 15.27
C PHE A 161 -17.48 -16.00 15.87
N LEU A 162 -16.93 -16.21 17.08
CA LEU A 162 -16.97 -17.52 17.73
C LEU A 162 -18.39 -17.99 18.04
N ARG A 163 -19.28 -17.07 18.44
CA ARG A 163 -20.69 -17.37 18.65
C ARG A 163 -21.34 -17.85 17.34
N ALA A 164 -21.24 -17.06 16.27
CA ALA A 164 -21.81 -17.42 14.97
C ALA A 164 -21.20 -18.72 14.41
N LEU A 165 -19.90 -18.95 14.62
CA LEU A 165 -19.24 -20.16 14.19
C LEU A 165 -19.84 -21.41 14.86
N GLY A 166 -19.98 -21.39 16.19
CA GLY A 166 -20.51 -22.53 16.93
C GLY A 166 -22.03 -22.73 16.76
N GLU A 167 -22.79 -21.65 16.59
CA GLU A 167 -24.26 -21.72 16.44
C GLU A 167 -24.70 -22.11 15.03
N ASP A 168 -24.08 -21.52 14.00
CA ASP A 168 -24.62 -21.56 12.63
C ASP A 168 -23.77 -22.38 11.65
N VAL A 169 -22.49 -22.63 11.99
CA VAL A 169 -21.52 -23.06 10.98
C VAL A 169 -20.96 -24.45 11.26
N VAL A 170 -20.59 -24.77 12.51
CA VAL A 170 -19.95 -26.05 12.87
C VAL A 170 -21.03 -27.08 13.25
N PRO A 171 -21.20 -28.16 12.48
CA PRO A 171 -22.16 -29.20 12.82
C PRO A 171 -21.71 -30.06 14.00
N VAL A 172 -22.65 -30.57 14.80
CA VAL A 172 -22.35 -31.33 16.03
C VAL A 172 -21.64 -32.68 15.77
N ASP A 173 -21.82 -33.24 14.57
CA ASP A 173 -21.23 -34.51 14.13
C ASP A 173 -19.73 -34.38 13.75
N VAL A 174 -19.17 -33.16 13.77
CA VAL A 174 -17.72 -32.92 13.75
C VAL A 174 -17.06 -33.54 14.98
N TYR A 175 -17.65 -33.35 16.16
CA TYR A 175 -17.08 -33.82 17.44
C TYR A 175 -17.13 -35.34 17.58
N THR A 176 -18.05 -36.02 16.87
CA THR A 176 -18.10 -37.48 16.83
C THR A 176 -17.13 -38.07 15.80
N GLY A 177 -16.53 -37.23 14.94
CA GLY A 177 -15.65 -37.64 13.84
C GLY A 177 -16.38 -38.14 12.60
N SER A 178 -17.72 -38.12 12.60
CA SER A 178 -18.53 -38.54 11.44
C SER A 178 -18.43 -37.51 10.32
N ARG A 179 -18.32 -36.23 10.68
CA ARG A 179 -18.10 -35.13 9.74
C ARG A 179 -16.68 -34.58 9.81
N ARG A 180 -16.12 -34.28 8.65
CA ARG A 180 -14.86 -33.55 8.48
C ARG A 180 -15.02 -32.48 7.41
N SER A 181 -14.14 -31.48 7.41
CA SER A 181 -14.08 -30.52 6.32
C SER A 181 -12.66 -30.21 5.89
N LEU A 182 -12.53 -29.77 4.64
CA LEU A 182 -11.28 -29.35 4.04
C LEU A 182 -11.49 -28.08 3.22
N VAL A 183 -10.50 -27.19 3.22
CA VAL A 183 -10.57 -25.91 2.51
C VAL A 183 -9.78 -26.00 1.22
N ARG A 184 -10.43 -25.73 0.09
CA ARG A 184 -9.80 -25.61 -1.22
C ARG A 184 -9.67 -24.14 -1.59
N PHE A 185 -8.44 -23.62 -1.62
CA PHE A 185 -8.16 -22.27 -2.10
C PHE A 185 -8.07 -22.23 -3.62
N TYR A 186 -8.78 -21.29 -4.24
CA TYR A 186 -8.62 -20.96 -5.67
C TYR A 186 -7.71 -19.75 -5.86
N SER A 187 -7.84 -18.75 -4.98
CA SER A 187 -6.95 -17.59 -5.01
C SER A 187 -6.86 -16.89 -3.67
N ILE A 188 -5.69 -16.33 -3.40
CA ILE A 188 -5.45 -15.35 -2.34
C ILE A 188 -4.78 -14.15 -3.01
N SER A 189 -5.48 -13.01 -3.02
CA SER A 189 -5.04 -11.82 -3.75
C SER A 189 -3.72 -11.28 -3.20
N THR A 190 -3.03 -10.47 -4.00
CA THR A 190 -1.92 -9.67 -3.48
C THR A 190 -2.49 -8.66 -2.46
N PRO A 191 -1.93 -8.58 -1.24
CA PRO A 191 -2.44 -7.66 -0.23
C PRO A 191 -2.43 -6.22 -0.73
N ARG A 192 -3.55 -5.53 -0.55
CA ARG A 192 -3.71 -4.11 -0.89
C ARG A 192 -3.60 -3.30 0.38
N GLN A 193 -2.65 -2.38 0.45
CA GLN A 193 -2.55 -1.50 1.60
C GLN A 193 -3.64 -0.43 1.51
N ILE A 194 -4.52 -0.38 2.51
CA ILE A 194 -5.64 0.58 2.56
C ILE A 194 -5.35 1.75 3.51
N ALA A 195 -4.41 1.56 4.43
CA ALA A 195 -3.85 2.61 5.28
C ALA A 195 -2.48 2.18 5.83
N GLU A 196 -1.79 3.09 6.52
CA GLU A 196 -0.60 2.75 7.27
C GLU A 196 -0.89 1.61 8.26
N GLY A 197 -0.08 0.55 8.22
CA GLY A 197 -0.29 -0.63 9.06
C GLY A 197 -1.57 -1.43 8.77
N ARG A 198 -2.30 -1.20 7.66
CA ARG A 198 -3.54 -1.93 7.35
C ARG A 198 -3.64 -2.39 5.90
N TRP A 199 -4.07 -3.63 5.71
CA TRP A 199 -4.21 -4.27 4.40
C TRP A 199 -5.53 -4.98 4.23
N GLU A 200 -5.94 -5.12 2.98
CA GLU A 200 -6.98 -6.04 2.56
C GLU A 200 -6.40 -7.20 1.77
N VAL A 201 -6.94 -8.40 2.03
CA VAL A 201 -6.63 -9.62 1.29
C VAL A 201 -7.93 -10.29 0.90
N ASP A 202 -8.13 -10.51 -0.39
CA ASP A 202 -9.28 -11.25 -0.89
C ASP A 202 -8.93 -12.73 -0.96
N VAL A 203 -9.86 -13.57 -0.51
CA VAL A 203 -9.77 -15.02 -0.56
C VAL A 203 -10.96 -15.54 -1.34
N VAL A 204 -10.67 -16.41 -2.31
CA VAL A 204 -11.66 -17.20 -3.04
C VAL A 204 -11.36 -18.66 -2.73
N SER A 205 -12.29 -19.33 -2.06
CA SER A 205 -12.13 -20.70 -1.60
C SER A 205 -13.48 -21.40 -1.44
N THR A 206 -13.44 -22.72 -1.33
CA THR A 206 -14.60 -23.55 -1.01
C THR A 206 -14.25 -24.44 0.18
N ARG A 207 -15.18 -24.54 1.13
CA ARG A 207 -15.15 -25.57 2.18
C ARG A 207 -15.89 -26.80 1.67
N ILE A 208 -15.22 -27.94 1.71
CA ILE A 208 -15.76 -29.23 1.29
C ILE A 208 -16.02 -30.02 2.56
N GLU A 209 -17.25 -30.50 2.73
CA GLU A 209 -17.68 -31.28 3.88
C GLU A 209 -17.81 -32.74 3.49
N LEU A 210 -17.23 -33.61 4.32
CA LEU A 210 -17.22 -35.04 4.15
C LEU A 210 -17.94 -35.67 5.33
N VAL A 211 -18.88 -36.57 5.05
CA VAL A 211 -19.58 -37.40 6.03
C VAL A 211 -19.22 -38.84 5.77
N ASP A 212 -18.70 -39.54 6.78
CA ASP A 212 -18.23 -40.93 6.68
C ASP A 212 -17.23 -41.17 5.52
N GLY A 213 -16.47 -40.12 5.17
CA GLY A 213 -15.47 -40.14 4.09
C GLY A 213 -16.02 -39.89 2.69
N VAL A 214 -17.32 -39.61 2.55
CA VAL A 214 -17.96 -39.24 1.28
C VAL A 214 -18.21 -37.74 1.26
N GLU A 215 -17.89 -37.08 0.15
CA GLU A 215 -18.21 -35.67 -0.06
C GLU A 215 -19.73 -35.47 -0.08
N GLU A 216 -20.23 -34.64 0.84
CA GLU A 216 -21.66 -34.35 0.98
C GLU A 216 -22.00 -32.97 0.42
N ARG A 217 -21.14 -31.98 0.68
CA ARG A 217 -21.44 -30.58 0.40
C ARG A 217 -20.18 -29.77 0.11
N GLU A 218 -20.30 -28.86 -0.86
CA GLU A 218 -19.34 -27.76 -1.07
C GLU A 218 -20.01 -26.43 -0.68
N VAL A 219 -19.30 -25.58 0.06
CA VAL A 219 -19.75 -24.26 0.53
C VAL A 219 -18.73 -23.20 0.13
N ASP A 220 -19.13 -22.24 -0.69
CA ASP A 220 -18.26 -21.15 -1.09
C ASP A 220 -17.92 -20.21 0.07
N PHE A 221 -16.64 -19.88 0.18
CA PHE A 221 -16.08 -18.96 1.15
C PHE A 221 -15.23 -17.91 0.44
N ASN A 222 -15.94 -16.90 -0.09
CA ASN A 222 -15.36 -15.78 -0.81
C ASN A 222 -15.42 -14.53 0.08
N ARG A 223 -14.29 -14.13 0.64
CA ARG A 223 -14.21 -13.07 1.66
C ARG A 223 -13.07 -12.09 1.38
N THR A 224 -13.24 -10.87 1.85
CA THR A 224 -12.17 -9.88 2.02
C THR A 224 -11.84 -9.80 3.50
N PHE A 225 -10.56 -9.98 3.82
CA PHE A 225 -9.98 -9.87 5.16
C PHE A 225 -9.32 -8.51 5.31
N THR A 226 -9.67 -7.78 6.38
CA THR A 226 -8.95 -6.58 6.80
C THR A 226 -7.96 -6.97 7.90
N LEU A 227 -6.68 -6.68 7.67
CA LEU A 227 -5.57 -6.98 8.55
C LEU A 227 -4.98 -5.68 9.09
N GLN A 228 -4.61 -5.68 10.37
CA GLN A 228 -3.92 -4.59 11.03
C GLN A 228 -2.60 -5.09 11.64
N ALA A 229 -1.52 -4.34 11.42
CA ALA A 229 -0.25 -4.56 12.09
C ALA A 229 -0.36 -4.23 13.57
N ILE A 230 0.14 -5.14 14.39
CA ILE A 230 0.38 -4.95 15.82
C ILE A 230 1.84 -5.27 16.13
N PRO A 231 2.40 -4.76 17.24
CA PRO A 231 3.70 -5.23 17.71
C PRO A 231 3.71 -6.77 17.84
N PRO A 232 4.72 -7.47 17.30
CA PRO A 232 4.83 -8.92 17.43
C PRO A 232 4.75 -9.35 18.91
N VAL A 233 3.85 -10.28 19.21
CA VAL A 233 3.68 -10.77 20.58
C VAL A 233 4.72 -11.86 20.83
N GLN A 234 5.62 -11.62 21.78
CA GLN A 234 6.62 -12.58 22.19
C GLN A 234 6.11 -13.42 23.38
N PRO A 235 6.51 -14.71 23.45
CA PRO A 235 6.28 -15.52 24.64
C PRO A 235 6.82 -14.86 25.91
N ALA A 236 6.09 -14.95 27.02
CA ALA A 236 6.56 -14.44 28.31
C ALA A 236 7.71 -15.28 28.90
N LEU A 237 7.80 -16.55 28.48
CA LEU A 237 8.82 -17.51 28.88
C LEU A 237 9.55 -17.99 27.62
N GLU A 238 10.87 -18.16 27.72
CA GLU A 238 11.71 -18.66 26.61
C GLU A 238 11.25 -20.07 26.19
N ASP A 239 10.98 -20.93 27.18
CA ASP A 239 10.33 -22.23 27.00
C ASP A 239 8.90 -22.17 27.55
N GLU A 240 7.91 -21.88 26.70
CA GLU A 240 6.49 -21.91 27.10
C GLU A 240 6.04 -23.37 27.31
N PRO A 241 5.75 -23.81 28.56
CA PRO A 241 5.37 -25.20 28.82
C PRO A 241 3.97 -25.52 28.29
N ASP A 242 3.06 -24.54 28.23
CA ASP A 242 1.69 -24.76 27.77
C ASP A 242 1.62 -24.85 26.24
N ALA A 243 1.21 -26.00 25.73
CA ALA A 243 1.13 -26.24 24.29
C ALA A 243 0.16 -25.27 23.59
N PHE A 244 -0.99 -25.00 24.20
CA PHE A 244 -1.97 -24.06 23.66
C PHE A 244 -1.41 -22.65 23.55
N ARG A 245 -0.78 -22.14 24.62
CA ARG A 245 -0.19 -20.80 24.62
C ARG A 245 0.96 -20.66 23.65
N ARG A 246 1.76 -21.72 23.48
CA ARG A 246 2.83 -21.77 22.49
C ARG A 246 2.29 -21.57 21.06
N GLU A 247 1.21 -22.26 20.71
CA GLU A 247 0.55 -22.11 19.41
C GLU A 247 -0.10 -20.72 19.28
N ALA A 248 -0.74 -20.21 20.33
CA ALA A 248 -1.28 -18.85 20.35
C ALA A 248 -0.20 -17.79 20.09
N TYR A 249 0.97 -17.91 20.73
CA TYR A 249 2.11 -17.03 20.48
C TYR A 249 2.64 -17.19 19.05
N ALA A 250 2.74 -18.41 18.53
CA ALA A 250 3.18 -18.65 17.16
C ALA A 250 2.28 -17.94 16.13
N LEU A 251 0.96 -17.93 16.36
CA LEU A 251 -0.01 -17.23 15.53
C LEU A 251 0.12 -15.70 15.60
N LEU A 252 0.40 -15.15 16.78
CA LEU A 252 0.52 -13.69 17.01
C LEU A 252 1.92 -13.13 16.72
N ASN A 253 2.95 -13.97 16.63
CA ASN A 253 4.32 -13.55 16.38
C ASN A 253 4.51 -12.91 14.98
N ASN A 254 3.58 -13.13 14.05
CA ASN A 254 3.57 -12.42 12.76
C ASN A 254 3.19 -10.92 12.91
N GLY A 255 2.73 -10.50 14.08
CA GLY A 255 2.35 -9.13 14.39
C GLY A 255 1.17 -8.63 13.54
N LEU A 256 0.15 -9.48 13.33
CA LEU A 256 -1.06 -9.17 12.58
C LEU A 256 -2.31 -9.54 13.37
N LEU A 257 -3.33 -8.68 13.29
CA LEU A 257 -4.70 -8.99 13.70
C LEU A 257 -5.66 -8.89 12.52
N ILE A 258 -6.67 -9.74 12.52
CA ILE A 258 -7.84 -9.63 11.66
C ILE A 258 -8.87 -8.75 12.38
N THR A 259 -9.18 -7.60 11.79
CA THR A 259 -10.15 -6.65 12.35
C THR A 259 -11.52 -6.77 11.68
N GLU A 260 -11.58 -7.34 10.47
CA GLU A 260 -12.82 -7.49 9.74
C GLU A 260 -12.72 -8.66 8.74
N ILE A 261 -13.84 -9.37 8.56
CA ILE A 261 -14.04 -10.31 7.46
C ILE A 261 -15.40 -10.02 6.85
N ARG A 262 -15.42 -9.65 5.57
CA ARG A 262 -16.67 -9.33 4.85
C ARG A 262 -16.81 -10.15 3.57
N PRO A 263 -18.04 -10.32 3.04
CA PRO A 263 -18.22 -10.90 1.71
C PRO A 263 -17.34 -10.19 0.68
N LEU A 264 -16.72 -10.97 -0.22
CA LEU A 264 -15.97 -10.41 -1.34
C LEU A 264 -16.93 -9.67 -2.28
N ASP A 265 -16.74 -8.37 -2.45
CA ASP A 265 -17.42 -7.59 -3.50
C ASP A 265 -16.59 -7.64 -4.78
N VAL A 266 -17.18 -8.16 -5.85
CA VAL A 266 -16.53 -8.29 -7.15
C VAL A 266 -16.54 -6.97 -7.92
N ASN A 267 -17.41 -6.03 -7.54
CA ASN A 267 -17.61 -4.76 -8.25
C ASN A 267 -16.68 -3.64 -7.79
N ASP A 268 -15.99 -3.80 -6.65
CA ASP A 268 -15.12 -2.78 -6.05
C ASP A 268 -13.69 -2.81 -6.62
N ARG A 269 -13.54 -3.23 -7.89
CA ARG A 269 -12.26 -3.45 -8.59
C ARG A 269 -12.09 -2.58 -9.82
#